data_AF-E2A7H8-F1
#
_entry.id   AF-E2A7H8-F1
#
_cell.length_a   1.000
_cell.length_b   1.000
_cell.length_c   1.000
_cell.angle_alpha   90.00
_cell.angle_beta   90.00
_cell.angle_gamma   90.00
#
_symmetry.space_group_name_H-M   'P 1'
#
loop_
_entity.id
_entity.type
_entity.pdbx_description
1 polymer ?
#
loop_
_entity_poly.entity_id
_entity_poly.type
_entity_poly.pdbx_seq_one_letter_code
_entity_poly.pdbx_strand_id
1 'polypeptide(L)'
;LQTYYLYDTDKSPQFELTYLTQIITLVLGLVIYVSIDTFLGLVVFHVCGQLENFRGRLINLIAGKDFNKVLSNNVVIHLRLIRY
;
A
#
# COMPACT_ATOMS: atom_id res chain seq x y z
N LEU A 1 -19.47 24.61 11.54
CA LEU A 1 -18.89 24.30 12.86
C LEU A 1 -18.74 25.64 13.58
N GLN A 2 -19.44 25.87 14.69
CA GLN A 2 -19.34 27.16 15.39
C GLN A 2 -18.07 27.14 16.25
N THR A 3 -17.07 27.93 15.88
CA THR A 3 -15.78 28.02 16.56
C THR A 3 -15.63 29.41 17.16
N TYR A 4 -15.11 29.51 18.39
CA TYR A 4 -14.91 30.78 19.08
C TYR A 4 -13.68 31.51 18.51
N TYR A 5 -13.87 32.70 17.95
CA TYR A 5 -12.79 33.54 17.40
C TYR A 5 -12.43 34.67 18.35
N LEU A 6 -11.14 34.96 18.49
CA LEU A 6 -10.61 36.05 19.34
C LEU A 6 -10.72 37.44 18.69
N TYR A 7 -11.22 37.52 17.45
CA TYR A 7 -11.39 38.74 16.67
C TYR A 7 -12.77 38.73 16.00
N ASP A 8 -13.26 39.91 15.64
CA ASP A 8 -14.56 40.08 14.98
C ASP A 8 -14.51 39.52 13.55
N THR A 9 -15.06 38.32 13.39
CA THR A 9 -15.16 37.61 12.11
C THR A 9 -16.24 38.15 11.20
N ASP A 10 -17.14 39.03 11.67
CA ASP A 10 -18.26 39.53 10.86
C ASP A 10 -17.88 40.74 10.00
N LYS A 11 -16.68 41.31 10.21
CA LYS A 11 -16.14 42.39 9.39
C LYS A 11 -15.47 41.86 8.11
N SER A 12 -15.65 42.59 7.01
CA SER A 12 -14.88 42.38 5.78
C SER A 12 -13.49 43.00 5.94
N PRO A 13 -12.39 42.31 5.54
CA PRO A 13 -12.32 41.03 4.80
C PRO A 13 -12.15 39.76 5.68
N GLN A 14 -12.20 39.89 7.00
CA GLN A 14 -11.91 38.80 7.95
C GLN A 14 -12.89 37.62 7.84
N PHE A 15 -14.16 37.90 7.55
CA PHE A 15 -15.18 36.87 7.30
C PHE A 15 -14.76 35.92 6.17
N GLU A 16 -14.39 36.48 5.02
CA GLU A 16 -14.05 35.73 3.81
C GLU A 16 -12.81 34.86 4.03
N LEU A 17 -11.78 35.42 4.67
CA LEU A 17 -10.56 34.69 5.02
C LEU A 17 -10.82 33.53 5.99
N THR A 18 -11.69 33.75 6.97
CA THR A 18 -12.08 32.72 7.94
C THR A 18 -12.84 31.60 7.26
N TYR A 19 -13.80 31.94 6.41
CA TYR A 19 -14.58 30.99 5.64
C TYR A 19 -13.70 30.15 4.71
N LEU A 20 -12.77 30.78 3.99
CA LEU A 20 -11.78 30.06 3.17
C LEU A 20 -10.91 29.11 3.99
N THR A 21 -10.43 29.56 5.15
CA THR A 21 -9.61 28.74 6.04
C THR A 21 -10.39 27.54 6.57
N GLN A 22 -11.66 27.71 6.91
CA GLN A 22 -12.54 26.62 7.33
C GLN A 22 -12.73 25.60 6.22
N ILE A 23 -12.98 26.03 4.97
CA ILE A 23 -13.10 25.12 3.82
C ILE A 23 -11.81 24.32 3.63
N ILE A 24 -10.66 24.99 3.61
CA ILE A 24 -9.36 24.33 3.44
C ILE A 24 -9.14 23.30 4.56
N THR A 25 -9.45 23.67 5.80
CA THR A 25 -9.29 22.77 6.96
C THR A 25 -10.20 21.56 6.86
N LEU A 26 -11.45 21.74 6.43
CA LEU A 26 -12.40 20.63 6.23
C LEU A 26 -11.94 19.69 5.11
N VAL A 27 -11.48 20.24 3.99
CA VAL A 27 -10.96 19.45 2.86
C VAL A 27 -9.71 18.68 3.28
N LEU A 28 -8.75 19.32 3.94
CA LEU A 28 -7.54 18.67 4.42
C LEU A 28 -7.87 17.58 5.45
N GLY A 29 -8.77 17.85 6.39
CA GLY A 29 -9.22 16.86 7.37
C GLY A 29 -9.84 15.64 6.71
N LEU A 30 -10.72 15.85 5.72
CA LEU A 30 -11.33 14.76 4.95
C LEU A 30 -10.28 13.96 4.18
N VAL A 31 -9.35 14.63 3.50
CA VAL A 31 -8.27 13.97 2.74
C VAL A 31 -7.40 13.14 3.67
N ILE A 32 -6.99 13.67 4.82
CA ILE A 32 -6.18 12.94 5.80
C ILE A 32 -6.94 11.70 6.29
N TYR A 33 -8.20 11.86 6.68
CA TYR A 33 -9.02 10.76 7.18
C TYR A 33 -9.16 9.64 6.14
N VAL A 34 -9.61 9.97 4.93
CA VAL A 34 -9.76 8.99 3.84
C VAL A 34 -8.41 8.36 3.45
N SER A 35 -7.33 9.14 3.47
CA SER A 35 -5.99 8.65 3.14
C SER A 35 -5.50 7.62 4.16
N ILE A 36 -5.70 7.87 5.46
CA ILE A 36 -5.33 6.93 6.53
C ILE A 36 -6.10 5.63 6.36
N ASP A 37 -7.43 5.70 6.21
CA ASP A 37 -8.28 4.51 6.05
C ASP A 37 -7.90 3.70 4.81
N THR A 38 -7.69 4.39 3.67
CA THR A 38 -7.26 3.76 2.41
C THR A 38 -5.88 3.13 2.54
N PHE A 39 -4.93 3.82 3.17
CA PHE A 39 -3.58 3.32 3.37
C PHE A 39 -3.57 2.05 4.24
N LEU A 40 -4.32 2.05 5.35
CA LEU A 40 -4.46 0.88 6.20
C LEU A 40 -5.06 -0.31 5.43
N GLY A 41 -6.12 -0.07 4.65
CA GLY A 41 -6.70 -1.09 3.77
C GLY A 41 -5.68 -1.66 2.78
N LEU A 42 -4.93 -0.81 2.09
CA LEU A 42 -3.89 -1.22 1.14
C LEU A 42 -2.78 -2.03 1.82
N VAL A 43 -2.32 -1.63 3.00
CA VAL A 43 -1.28 -2.36 3.75
C VAL A 43 -1.78 -3.75 4.13
N VAL A 44 -3.02 -3.87 4.63
CA VAL A 44 -3.62 -5.17 4.97
C VAL A 44 -3.71 -6.05 3.72
N PHE A 45 -4.25 -5.54 2.61
CA PHE A 45 -4.32 -6.30 1.36
C PHE A 45 -2.94 -6.70 0.83
N HIS A 46 -1.97 -5.80 0.88
CA HIS A 46 -0.60 -6.09 0.46
C HIS A 46 0.03 -7.20 1.31
N VAL A 47 -0.11 -7.15 2.64
CA VAL A 47 0.40 -8.20 3.54
C VAL A 47 -0.30 -9.54 3.27
N CYS A 48 -1.62 -9.57 3.10
CA CYS A 48 -2.35 -10.78 2.72
C CYS A 48 -1.86 -11.37 1.38
N GLY A 49 -1.66 -10.52 0.36
CA GLY A 49 -1.11 -10.95 -0.93
C GLY A 49 0.32 -11.48 -0.82
N GLN A 50 1.16 -10.84 -0.02
CA GLN A 50 2.52 -11.32 0.26
C GLN A 50 2.51 -12.68 0.99
N LEU A 51 1.59 -12.87 1.94
CA LEU A 51 1.42 -14.13 2.66
C LEU A 51 0.96 -15.26 1.73
N GLU A 52 0.03 -15.00 0.80
CA GLU A 52 -0.40 -16.03 -0.17
C GLU A 52 0.74 -16.40 -1.14
N ASN A 53 1.51 -15.41 -1.60
CA ASN A 53 2.72 -15.67 -2.41
C ASN A 53 3.74 -16.51 -1.63
N PHE A 54 3.97 -16.17 -0.36
CA PHE A 54 4.86 -16.93 0.51
C PHE A 54 4.35 -18.37 0.71
N ARG A 55 3.05 -18.55 0.94
CA ARG A 55 2.41 -19.86 1.03
C ARG A 55 2.62 -20.68 -0.24
N GLY A 56 2.43 -20.09 -1.42
CA GLY A 56 2.69 -20.76 -2.71
C GLY A 56 4.14 -21.22 -2.86
N ARG A 57 5.10 -20.36 -2.48
CA ARG A 57 6.54 -20.71 -2.48
C ARG A 57 6.84 -21.82 -1.48
N LEU A 58 6.26 -21.78 -0.28
CA LEU A 58 6.45 -22.80 0.74
C LEU A 58 5.94 -24.17 0.27
N ILE A 59 4.76 -24.22 -0.37
CA ILE A 59 4.21 -25.46 -0.95
C ILE A 59 5.13 -26.01 -2.05
N ASN A 60 5.64 -25.16 -2.95
CA ASN A 60 6.57 -25.58 -4.00
C ASN A 60 7.89 -26.12 -3.43
N LEU A 61 8.39 -25.52 -2.34
CA LEU A 61 9.57 -25.96 -1.64
C LEU A 61 9.35 -27.33 -0.97
N ILE A 62 8.25 -27.50 -0.22
CA ILE A 62 7.90 -28.77 0.45
C ILE A 62 7.68 -29.89 -0.57
N ALA A 63 7.05 -29.58 -1.72
CA ALA A 63 6.87 -30.54 -2.81
C ALA A 63 8.18 -30.94 -3.51
N GLY A 64 9.32 -30.36 -3.12
CA GLY A 64 10.61 -30.59 -3.76
C GLY A 64 10.65 -30.19 -5.24
N LYS A 65 9.61 -29.51 -5.75
CA LYS A 65 9.47 -29.19 -7.18
C LYS A 65 10.58 -28.27 -7.65
N ASP A 66 10.94 -27.27 -6.85
CA ASP A 66 12.03 -26.35 -7.21
C ASP A 66 13.39 -27.07 -7.22
N PHE A 67 13.67 -27.90 -6.21
CA PHE A 67 14.90 -28.72 -6.19
C PHE A 67 14.95 -29.69 -7.37
N ASN A 68 13.86 -30.43 -7.63
CA ASN A 68 13.76 -31.37 -8.74
C ASN A 68 13.89 -30.68 -10.10
N LYS A 69 13.31 -29.48 -10.25
CA LYS A 69 13.43 -28.67 -11.47
C LYS A 69 14.87 -28.21 -11.69
N VAL A 70 15.54 -27.70 -10.66
CA VAL A 70 16.95 -27.28 -10.74
C VAL A 70 17.86 -28.47 -11.03
N LEU A 71 17.65 -29.61 -10.36
CA LEU A 71 18.41 -30.83 -10.59
C LEU A 71 18.21 -31.35 -12.03
N SER A 72 16.96 -31.42 -12.50
CA SER A 72 16.64 -31.85 -13.86
C SER A 72 17.29 -30.96 -14.92
N ASN A 73 17.24 -29.63 -14.75
CA ASN A 73 17.92 -28.70 -15.64
C ASN A 73 19.44 -28.93 -15.67
N ASN A 74 20.06 -29.12 -14.51
CA ASN A 74 21.50 -29.41 -14.44
C ASN A 74 21.85 -30.72 -15.15
N VAL A 75 21.08 -31.79 -14.95
CA VAL A 75 21.29 -33.08 -15.63
C VAL A 75 21.20 -32.91 -17.16
N VAL A 76 20.20 -32.17 -17.65
CA VAL A 76 20.05 -31.89 -19.10
C VAL A 76 21.22 -31.09 -19.65
N ILE A 77 21.69 -30.08 -18.93
CA ILE A 77 22.86 -29.26 -19.33
C ILE A 77 24.12 -30.13 -19.38
N HIS A 78 24.38 -30.93 -18.34
CA HIS A 78 25.52 -31.84 -18.32
C HIS A 78 25.48 -32.87 -19.46
N LEU A 79 24.32 -33.48 -19.72
CA LEU A 79 24.15 -34.40 -20.85
C LEU A 79 24.37 -33.73 -22.21
N ARG A 80 23.97 -32.46 -22.38
CA ARG A 80 24.26 -31.70 -23.59
C ARG A 80 25.76 -31.41 -23.74
N LEU A 81 26.44 -31.06 -22.66
CA LEU A 81 27.88 -30.80 -22.66
C LEU A 81 28.70 -32.04 -22.98
N ILE A 82 28.33 -33.22 -22.47
CA ILE A 82 29.01 -34.49 -22.76
C ILE A 82 28.79 -34.94 -24.21
N ARG A 83 27.72 -34.48 -24.87
CA ARG A 83 27.38 -34.83 -26.25
C ARG A 83 28.16 -34.03 -27.30
N TYR A 84 28.84 -32.96 -26.89
CA TYR A 84 29.77 -32.16 -27.71
C TYR A 84 31.22 -32.51 -27.36
#